data_AF-A0A0D9X4N4-F1
#
_entry.id   AF-A0A0D9X4N4-F1
#
_cell.length_a   1.000
_cell.length_b   1.000
_cell.length_c   1.000
_cell.angle_alpha   90.00
_cell.angle_beta   90.00
_cell.angle_gamma   90.00
#
_symmetry.space_group_name_H-M   'P 1'
#
loop_
_entity.id
_entity.type
_entity.pdbx_description
1 polymer ?
#
loop_
_entity_poly.entity_id
_entity_poly.type
_entity_poly.pdbx_seq_one_letter_code
_entity_poly.pdbx_strand_id
1 'polypeptide(L)'
;MFVLSQVEHNLPMPPHLLNRPLVDAIKAELERLFLDKVVANLGLCASVEGGFIFPGEGCSTYKVSFRLLMFRPFVGEVLVGKISGYDEKGLHVSLDFFSDICIPGHLMQYGTARALDGRWMLKTEDGDGLYLDMDDEYA
;
A
#
# COMPACT_ATOMS: atom_id res chain seq x y z
N MET A 1 9.42 3.07 -4.85
CA MET A 1 7.98 2.83 -4.62
C MET A 1 7.70 1.35 -4.49
N PHE A 2 7.93 0.54 -5.53
CA PHE A 2 7.75 -0.92 -5.47
C PHE A 2 9.07 -1.66 -5.32
N VAL A 3 9.06 -2.76 -4.56
CA VAL A 3 10.22 -3.64 -4.36
C VAL A 3 9.79 -5.10 -4.44
N LEU A 4 10.67 -5.98 -4.93
CA LEU A 4 10.46 -7.42 -4.88
C LEU A 4 11.03 -7.97 -3.58
N SER A 5 10.20 -8.67 -2.82
CA SER A 5 10.57 -9.31 -1.55
C SER A 5 10.45 -10.83 -1.68
N GLN A 6 11.55 -11.55 -1.46
CA GLN A 6 11.53 -13.01 -1.43
C GLN A 6 11.10 -13.51 -0.04
N VAL A 7 10.11 -14.41 -0.01
CA VAL A 7 9.55 -14.96 1.23
C VAL A 7 9.51 -16.48 1.13
N GLU A 8 9.90 -17.14 2.23
CA GLU A 8 9.65 -18.57 2.42
C GLU A 8 8.44 -18.77 3.34
N HIS A 9 7.51 -19.63 2.95
CA HIS A 9 6.32 -19.92 3.74
C HIS A 9 6.01 -21.41 3.70
N ASN A 10 5.52 -21.95 4.82
CA ASN A 10 4.97 -23.31 4.88
C ASN A 10 3.46 -23.19 4.69
N LEU A 11 2.99 -23.60 3.51
CA LEU A 11 1.61 -23.45 3.10
C LEU A 11 0.85 -24.77 3.32
N PRO A 12 -0.06 -24.84 4.31
CA PRO A 12 -0.95 -25.99 4.46
C PRO A 12 -2.00 -25.96 3.35
N MET A 13 -2.04 -26.97 2.50
CA MET A 13 -3.04 -27.10 1.45
C MET A 13 -4.25 -27.87 1.97
N PRO A 14 -5.46 -27.26 1.96
CA PRO A 14 -6.67 -27.96 2.34
C PRO A 14 -7.07 -29.00 1.27
N PRO A 15 -7.70 -30.12 1.66
CA PRO A 15 -7.97 -31.25 0.75
C PRO A 15 -8.79 -30.91 -0.49
N HIS A 16 -9.68 -29.92 -0.41
CA HIS A 16 -10.53 -29.50 -1.52
C HIS A 16 -9.76 -28.82 -2.67
N LEU A 17 -8.55 -28.31 -2.40
CA LEU A 17 -7.69 -27.68 -3.41
C LEU A 17 -6.78 -28.68 -4.13
N LEU A 18 -6.68 -29.92 -3.64
CA LEU A 18 -5.85 -30.97 -4.24
C LEU A 18 -6.38 -31.46 -5.61
N ASN A 19 -7.62 -31.13 -5.95
CA ASN A 19 -8.23 -31.52 -7.23
C ASN A 19 -7.90 -30.53 -8.37
N ARG A 20 -7.09 -29.49 -8.09
CA ARG A 20 -6.63 -28.49 -9.07
C ARG A 20 -5.13 -28.67 -9.35
N PRO A 21 -4.60 -28.14 -10.48
CA PRO A 21 -3.16 -28.06 -10.69
C PRO A 21 -2.48 -27.40 -9.49
N LEU A 22 -1.46 -28.06 -8.92
CA LEU A 22 -0.82 -27.66 -7.67
C LEU A 22 -0.33 -26.20 -7.70
N VAL A 23 0.23 -25.77 -8.84
CA VAL A 23 0.73 -24.42 -9.03
C VAL A 23 -0.39 -23.38 -8.90
N ASP A 24 -1.53 -23.62 -9.54
CA ASP A 24 -2.68 -22.70 -9.51
C ASP A 24 -3.31 -22.66 -8.10
N ALA A 25 -3.38 -23.83 -7.46
CA ALA A 25 -3.93 -23.96 -6.11
C ALA A 25 -3.08 -23.21 -5.08
N ILE A 26 -1.75 -23.34 -5.17
CA ILE A 26 -0.80 -22.61 -4.31
C ILE A 26 -0.84 -21.12 -4.59
N LYS A 27 -0.87 -20.72 -5.87
CA LYS A 27 -0.93 -19.30 -6.24
C LYS A 27 -2.18 -18.62 -5.68
N ALA A 28 -3.35 -19.25 -5.84
CA ALA A 28 -4.61 -18.72 -5.32
C ALA A 28 -4.58 -18.57 -3.79
N GLU A 29 -3.96 -19.52 -3.08
CA GLU A 29 -3.86 -19.46 -1.63
C GLU A 29 -2.85 -18.40 -1.16
N LEU A 30 -1.73 -18.22 -1.87
CA LEU A 30 -0.79 -17.13 -1.61
C LEU A 30 -1.42 -15.76 -1.86
N GLU A 31 -2.18 -15.60 -2.95
CA GLU A 31 -2.94 -14.38 -3.21
C GLU A 31 -3.94 -14.11 -2.07
N ARG A 32 -4.69 -15.11 -1.63
CA ARG A 32 -5.61 -14.99 -0.47
C ARG A 32 -4.88 -14.59 0.83
N LEU A 33 -3.66 -15.07 1.03
CA LEU A 33 -2.88 -14.82 2.24
C LEU A 33 -2.20 -13.45 2.23
N PHE A 34 -1.67 -13.00 1.10
CA PHE A 34 -0.78 -11.83 1.02
C PHE A 34 -1.36 -10.64 0.25
N LEU A 35 -2.19 -10.84 -0.77
CA LEU A 35 -2.70 -9.74 -1.61
C LEU A 35 -3.47 -8.71 -0.78
N ASP A 36 -3.24 -7.44 -1.05
CA ASP A 36 -3.81 -6.29 -0.34
C ASP A 36 -3.55 -6.27 1.18
N LYS A 37 -2.53 -6.98 1.65
CA LYS A 37 -2.14 -6.99 3.07
C LYS A 37 -0.82 -6.28 3.30
N VAL A 38 -0.77 -5.57 4.42
CA VAL A 38 0.46 -4.96 4.93
C VAL A 38 1.23 -6.01 5.71
N VAL A 39 2.42 -6.35 5.22
CA VAL A 39 3.35 -7.25 5.89
C VAL A 39 4.40 -6.43 6.62
N ALA A 40 4.58 -6.72 7.91
CA ALA A 40 5.53 -6.01 8.76
C ALA A 40 6.93 -6.00 8.14
N ASN A 41 7.58 -4.83 8.12
CA ASN A 41 8.89 -4.57 7.52
C ASN A 41 9.01 -4.74 5.99
N LEU A 42 7.95 -5.21 5.30
CA LEU A 42 7.97 -5.42 3.84
C LEU A 42 7.06 -4.45 3.08
N GLY A 43 5.98 -3.94 3.69
CA GLY A 43 5.05 -2.97 3.07
C GLY A 43 3.71 -3.60 2.65
N LEU A 44 2.98 -2.95 1.76
CA LEU A 44 1.70 -3.44 1.21
C LEU A 44 1.97 -4.36 0.00
N CYS A 45 1.38 -5.56 -0.02
CA CYS A 45 1.53 -6.48 -1.15
C CYS A 45 0.58 -6.12 -2.29
N ALA A 46 1.13 -5.77 -3.45
CA ALA A 46 0.38 -5.48 -4.67
C ALA A 46 0.18 -6.72 -5.57
N SER A 47 1.14 -7.67 -5.55
CA SER A 47 1.03 -8.89 -6.34
C SER A 47 1.94 -10.01 -5.83
N VAL A 48 1.60 -11.24 -6.18
CA VAL A 48 2.38 -12.45 -5.88
C VAL A 48 3.01 -12.96 -7.18
N GLU A 49 4.34 -13.02 -7.23
CA GLU A 49 5.10 -13.40 -8.42
C GLU A 49 5.93 -14.67 -8.24
N GLY A 50 5.53 -15.70 -8.99
CA GLY A 50 6.31 -16.93 -9.19
C GLY A 50 6.70 -17.65 -7.91
N GLY A 51 7.55 -18.66 -8.04
CA GLY A 51 8.13 -19.35 -6.90
C GLY A 51 8.53 -20.78 -7.17
N PHE A 52 9.22 -21.36 -6.19
CA PHE A 52 9.59 -22.76 -6.13
C PHE A 52 8.76 -23.45 -5.06
N ILE A 53 8.21 -24.61 -5.43
CA ILE A 53 7.48 -25.49 -4.51
C ILE A 53 8.40 -26.63 -4.17
N PHE A 54 8.71 -26.77 -2.89
CA PHE A 54 9.46 -27.91 -2.38
C PHE A 54 8.45 -28.99 -1.95
N PRO A 55 8.56 -30.21 -2.50
CA PRO A 55 7.66 -31.30 -2.12
C PRO A 55 7.84 -31.64 -0.64
N GLY A 56 6.71 -31.75 0.08
CA GLY A 56 6.70 -32.15 1.49
C GLY A 56 6.74 -33.67 1.66
N GLU A 57 7.25 -34.14 2.80
CA GLU A 57 7.24 -35.57 3.14
C GLU A 57 5.86 -36.00 3.67
N GLY A 58 4.97 -36.39 2.75
CA GLY A 58 3.71 -37.08 3.07
C GLY A 58 2.62 -36.26 3.77
N CYS A 59 2.86 -34.98 4.07
CA CYS A 59 1.85 -34.03 4.57
C CYS A 59 1.32 -33.14 3.45
N SER A 60 0.09 -32.63 3.58
CA SER A 60 -0.46 -31.61 2.66
C SER A 60 0.14 -30.22 2.83
N THR A 61 1.25 -30.10 3.56
CA THR A 61 1.97 -28.84 3.76
C THR A 61 3.13 -28.77 2.80
N TYR A 62 3.18 -27.70 2.01
CA TYR A 62 4.23 -27.46 1.04
C TYR A 62 5.10 -26.30 1.49
N LYS A 63 6.42 -26.48 1.46
CA LYS A 63 7.34 -25.36 1.65
C LYS A 63 7.46 -24.64 0.31
N VAL A 64 7.13 -23.35 0.28
CA VAL A 64 7.15 -22.54 -0.93
C VAL A 64 8.08 -21.34 -0.75
N SER A 65 8.86 -21.02 -1.78
CA SER A 65 9.66 -19.80 -1.87
C SER A 65 9.17 -18.98 -3.06
N PHE A 66 8.66 -17.78 -2.82
CA PHE A 66 8.03 -16.94 -3.84
C PHE A 66 8.48 -15.49 -3.68
N ARG A 67 8.18 -14.65 -4.67
CA ARG A 67 8.44 -13.22 -4.61
C ARG A 67 7.13 -12.46 -4.50
N LEU A 68 7.13 -11.42 -3.69
CA LEU A 68 6.02 -10.50 -3.55
C LEU A 68 6.42 -9.15 -4.13
N LEU A 69 5.56 -8.55 -4.94
CA LEU A 69 5.68 -7.16 -5.34
C LEU A 69 5.08 -6.29 -4.23
N MET A 70 5.93 -5.62 -3.49
CA MET A 70 5.54 -4.82 -2.32
C MET A 70 5.60 -3.33 -2.65
N PHE A 71 4.52 -2.59 -2.37
CA PHE A 71 4.54 -1.14 -2.23
C PHE A 71 5.20 -0.78 -0.90
N ARG A 72 6.42 -0.25 -1.00
CA ARG A 72 7.26 0.20 0.10
C ARG A 72 8.04 1.43 -0.36
N PRO A 73 7.45 2.63 -0.31
CA PRO A 73 8.18 3.85 -0.62
C PRO A 73 9.36 4.05 0.34
N PHE A 74 10.41 4.72 -0.12
CA PHE A 74 11.59 4.99 0.70
C PHE A 74 11.62 6.45 1.18
N VAL A 75 12.41 6.71 2.22
CA VAL A 75 12.54 8.06 2.79
C VAL A 75 13.17 9.00 1.74
N GLY A 76 12.47 10.08 1.42
CA GLY A 76 12.88 11.05 0.40
C GLY A 76 12.37 10.74 -1.01
N GLU A 77 11.57 9.69 -1.18
CA GLU A 77 10.87 9.42 -2.44
C GLU A 77 9.76 10.45 -2.68
N VAL A 78 9.61 10.90 -3.93
CA VAL A 78 8.52 11.81 -4.34
C VAL A 78 7.38 10.96 -4.91
N LEU A 79 6.18 11.14 -4.35
CA LEU A 79 4.95 10.48 -4.78
C LEU A 79 3.95 11.53 -5.26
N VAL A 80 3.07 11.12 -6.19
CA VAL A 80 1.97 11.95 -6.69
C VAL A 80 0.67 11.27 -6.31
N GLY A 81 -0.21 12.00 -5.62
CA GLY A 81 -1.51 11.53 -5.16
C GLY A 81 -2.51 12.66 -5.10
N LYS A 82 -3.75 12.31 -4.77
CA LYS A 82 -4.87 13.26 -4.65
C LYS A 82 -5.14 13.56 -3.19
N ILE A 83 -5.62 14.78 -2.91
CA ILE A 83 -6.05 15.14 -1.56
C ILE A 83 -7.37 14.43 -1.28
N SER A 84 -7.37 13.52 -0.30
CA SER A 84 -8.57 12.79 0.12
C SER A 84 -9.32 13.49 1.25
N GLY A 85 -8.64 14.35 2.00
CA GLY A 85 -9.23 15.11 3.08
C GLY A 85 -8.17 15.80 3.95
N TYR A 86 -8.60 16.36 5.07
CA TYR A 86 -7.72 17.01 6.02
C TYR A 86 -8.27 16.89 7.44
N ASP A 87 -7.37 16.93 8.41
CA ASP A 87 -7.69 16.94 9.84
C ASP A 87 -6.86 18.00 10.59
N GLU A 88 -6.93 17.97 11.92
CA GLU A 88 -6.17 18.89 12.77
C GLU A 88 -4.66 18.64 12.74
N LYS A 89 -4.24 17.41 12.39
CA LYS A 89 -2.85 16.98 12.38
C LYS A 89 -2.18 17.31 11.04
N GLY A 90 -2.94 17.31 9.95
CA GLY A 90 -2.42 17.56 8.62
C GLY A 90 -3.39 17.26 7.48
N LEU A 91 -2.79 17.01 6.31
CA LEU A 91 -3.49 16.70 5.05
C LEU A 91 -3.44 15.19 4.81
N HIS A 92 -4.57 14.62 4.41
CA HIS A 92 -4.67 13.24 3.99
C HIS A 92 -4.57 13.16 2.47
N VAL A 93 -3.69 12.31 1.99
CA VAL A 93 -3.43 12.07 0.57
C VAL A 93 -3.76 10.61 0.28
N SER A 94 -4.44 10.37 -0.83
CA SER A 94 -4.66 9.03 -1.35
C SER A 94 -3.97 8.85 -2.70
N LEU A 95 -3.46 7.64 -2.89
CA LEU A 95 -3.15 7.05 -4.18
C LEU A 95 -4.32 6.16 -4.62
N ASP A 96 -4.28 5.67 -5.84
CA ASP A 96 -5.36 4.83 -6.39
C ASP A 96 -5.60 3.53 -5.59
N PHE A 97 -4.54 2.95 -5.01
CA PHE A 97 -4.60 1.67 -4.28
C PHE A 97 -4.25 1.79 -2.78
N PHE A 98 -3.89 2.99 -2.30
CA PHE A 98 -3.46 3.21 -0.91
C PHE A 98 -3.84 4.60 -0.41
N SER A 99 -4.53 4.68 0.72
CA SER A 99 -5.12 5.94 1.22
C SER A 99 -4.60 6.40 2.59
N ASP A 100 -3.69 5.67 3.21
CA ASP A 100 -3.17 5.98 4.56
C ASP A 100 -1.87 6.80 4.49
N ILE A 101 -1.92 7.95 3.81
CA ILE A 101 -0.80 8.90 3.72
C ILE A 101 -1.21 10.21 4.38
N CYS A 102 -0.50 10.59 5.45
CA CYS A 102 -0.71 11.85 6.14
C CYS A 102 0.52 12.75 6.01
N ILE A 103 0.30 14.00 5.60
CA ILE A 103 1.30 15.06 5.58
C ILE A 103 1.04 15.96 6.80
N PRO A 104 1.88 15.90 7.85
CA PRO A 104 1.72 16.76 9.02
C PRO A 104 1.84 18.24 8.67
N GLY A 105 1.03 19.09 9.31
CA GLY A 105 1.04 20.53 9.06
C GLY A 105 2.41 21.20 9.21
N HIS A 106 3.24 20.71 10.12
CA HIS A 106 4.60 21.26 10.35
C HIS A 106 5.62 20.89 9.27
N LEU A 107 5.29 19.94 8.38
CA LEU A 107 6.12 19.55 7.22
C LEU A 107 5.59 20.15 5.91
N MET A 108 4.47 20.89 5.96
CA MET A 108 3.94 21.59 4.79
C MET A 108 4.80 22.81 4.44
N GLN A 109 4.55 23.36 3.26
CA GLN A 109 5.22 24.57 2.79
C GLN A 109 5.05 25.72 3.78
N TYR A 110 6.11 26.52 3.94
CA TYR A 110 6.07 27.73 4.75
C TYR A 110 4.91 28.65 4.30
N GLY A 111 4.14 29.15 5.28
CA GLY A 111 2.93 29.94 5.02
C GLY A 111 1.63 29.12 4.98
N THR A 112 1.71 27.79 5.07
CA THR A 112 0.53 26.94 5.20
C THR A 112 -0.07 27.07 6.60
N ALA A 113 -1.37 27.38 6.68
CA ALA A 113 -2.09 27.56 7.93
C ALA A 113 -3.50 26.95 7.85
N ARG A 114 -4.03 26.53 9.00
CA ARG A 114 -5.42 26.09 9.12
C ARG A 114 -6.33 27.30 9.31
N ALA A 115 -7.31 27.46 8.43
CA ALA A 115 -8.33 28.49 8.51
C ALA A 115 -9.38 28.18 9.59
N LEU A 116 -10.18 29.17 9.96
CA LEU A 116 -11.24 29.05 10.98
C LEU A 116 -12.35 28.07 10.58
N ASP A 117 -12.52 27.82 9.28
CA ASP A 117 -13.45 26.84 8.72
C ASP A 117 -12.88 25.40 8.75
N GLY A 118 -11.66 25.23 9.24
CA GLY A 118 -10.98 23.95 9.35
C GLY A 118 -10.22 23.51 8.11
N ARG A 119 -10.25 24.28 7.00
CA ARG A 119 -9.50 24.00 5.77
C ARG A 119 -8.05 24.42 5.89
N TRP A 120 -7.16 23.74 5.16
CA TRP A 120 -5.78 24.17 5.02
C TRP A 120 -5.65 25.16 3.85
N MET A 121 -4.96 26.27 4.10
CA MET A 121 -4.72 27.33 3.12
C MET A 121 -3.24 27.69 3.08
N LEU A 122 -2.72 27.97 1.89
CA LEU A 122 -1.40 28.56 1.69
C LEU A 122 -1.55 30.08 1.62
N LYS A 123 -0.90 30.79 2.54
CA LYS A 123 -0.80 32.25 2.49
C LYS A 123 0.31 32.64 1.53
N THR A 124 -0.05 33.38 0.50
CA THR A 124 0.91 33.99 -0.43
C THR A 124 1.52 35.25 0.18
N GLU A 125 2.64 35.70 -0.38
CA GLU A 125 3.33 36.92 0.07
C GLU A 125 2.46 38.17 -0.13
N ASP A 126 1.52 38.12 -1.08
CA ASP A 126 0.57 39.18 -1.39
C ASP A 126 -0.61 39.26 -0.40
N GLY A 127 -0.68 38.34 0.57
CA GLY A 127 -1.74 38.27 1.58
C GLY A 127 -2.98 37.48 1.14
N ASP A 128 -3.01 37.00 -0.10
CA ASP A 128 -4.07 36.14 -0.62
C ASP A 128 -3.92 34.71 -0.11
N GLY A 129 -5.07 34.10 0.19
CA GLY A 129 -5.18 32.74 0.70
C GLY A 129 -5.62 31.75 -0.37
N LEU A 130 -4.75 30.80 -0.74
CA LEU A 130 -5.09 29.72 -1.65
C LEU A 130 -5.52 28.50 -0.83
N TYR A 131 -6.78 28.08 -0.98
CA TYR A 131 -7.28 26.88 -0.33
C TYR A 131 -6.74 25.63 -1.02
N LEU A 132 -6.35 24.65 -0.20
CA LEU A 132 -6.04 23.31 -0.69
C LEU A 132 -7.37 22.57 -0.83
N ASP A 133 -7.96 22.67 -2.00
CA ASP A 133 -9.22 22.00 -2.30
C ASP A 133 -8.99 20.50 -2.50
N MET A 134 -9.97 19.70 -2.09
CA MET A 134 -10.03 18.30 -2.50
C MET A 134 -10.33 18.31 -4.00
N ASP A 135 -9.57 17.57 -4.80
CA ASP A 135 -9.78 17.53 -6.25
C ASP A 135 -11.26 17.30 -6.56
N ASP A 136 -11.90 18.34 -7.10
CA ASP A 136 -13.18 18.25 -7.78
C ASP A 136 -13.02 17.27 -8.94
N GLU A 137 -13.92 16.29 -9.02
CA GLU A 137 -14.06 15.40 -10.16
C GLU A 137 -14.11 16.23 -11.47
N TYR A 138 -13.05 16.19 -12.28
CA TYR A 138 -13.24 16.33 -13.71
C TYR A 138 -13.67 14.97 -14.24
N ALA A 139 -14.99 14.84 -14.41
CA ALA A 139 -15.68 13.79 -15.14
C ALA A 139 -15.17 13.60 -16.57
#